data_AF-A0AA39RZE6-F1
#
_entry.id   AF-A0AA39RZE6-F1
#
_cell.length_a   1.000
_cell.length_b   1.000
_cell.length_c   1.000
_cell.angle_alpha   90.00
_cell.angle_beta   90.00
_cell.angle_gamma   90.00
#
_symmetry.space_group_name_H-M   'P 1'
#
loop_
_entity.id
_entity.type
_entity.pdbx_description
1 polymer ?
#
loop_
_entity_poly.entity_id
_entity_poly.type
_entity_poly.pdbx_seq_one_letter_code
_entity_poly.pdbx_strand_id
1 'polypeptide(L)'
;MNRSNDQKQKSSSSKLVLYSYWQSSCSWRVRFALSLKGLCYEYKAVDLVKGEQFSPEFEKLNPLQYVPVLVDGDVVVSDSYAILLYLEDNYPQRALLPADPQQRALNLQVASIISSSMQPLHMLSLLKYIEDKFGLEERHFWAQSNIEKGFLALEKLLKDFVSRYATGEDVYMADVFLAPQIASVTTRFNIDMSKFPTLSRLYESYKALPEFLASSPERQPDAVH
;
A
#
# COMPACT_ATOMS: atom_id res chain seq x y z
N MET A 1 23.90 -29.12 31.12
CA MET A 1 22.89 -28.04 31.22
C MET A 1 22.64 -27.51 29.81
N ASN A 2 21.41 -27.71 29.34
CA ASN A 2 20.91 -27.40 28.00
C ASN A 2 20.93 -25.89 27.71
N ARG A 3 21.19 -25.52 26.44
CA ARG A 3 20.40 -24.56 25.62
C ARG A 3 21.18 -24.15 24.36
N SER A 4 21.27 -25.01 23.35
CA SER A 4 21.55 -24.58 21.96
C SER A 4 21.23 -25.73 21.00
N ASN A 5 20.02 -25.75 20.41
CA ASN A 5 19.75 -26.31 19.05
C ASN A 5 18.27 -26.33 18.63
N ASP A 6 17.44 -25.37 19.09
CA ASP A 6 16.08 -25.19 18.56
C ASP A 6 15.95 -23.90 17.74
N GLN A 7 16.84 -23.72 16.78
CA GLN A 7 16.55 -22.93 15.58
C GLN A 7 16.59 -23.86 14.37
N LYS A 8 15.70 -24.87 14.40
CA LYS A 8 15.27 -25.53 13.18
C LYS A 8 14.67 -24.45 12.27
N GLN A 9 15.28 -24.29 11.10
CA GLN A 9 14.66 -23.72 9.91
C GLN A 9 13.18 -24.14 9.86
N LYS A 10 12.27 -23.21 10.12
CA LYS A 10 10.88 -23.32 9.68
C LYS A 10 10.86 -23.12 8.16
N SER A 11 11.30 -24.14 7.44
CA SER A 11 10.89 -24.38 6.06
C SER A 11 9.56 -25.13 6.09
N SER A 12 8.51 -24.46 6.55
CA SER A 12 7.18 -24.75 6.03
C SER A 12 6.92 -23.63 5.04
N SER A 13 6.84 -23.95 3.76
CA SER A 13 6.25 -23.05 2.77
C SER A 13 4.78 -22.87 3.16
N SER A 14 4.50 -21.99 4.12
CA SER A 14 3.15 -21.55 4.38
C SER A 14 2.71 -20.79 3.13
N LYS A 15 1.60 -21.24 2.56
CA LYS A 15 1.07 -20.67 1.33
C LYS A 15 0.53 -19.28 1.67
N LEU A 16 1.27 -18.23 1.34
CA LEU A 16 0.78 -16.85 1.44
C LEU A 16 -0.48 -16.71 0.58
N VAL A 17 -1.54 -16.15 1.15
CA VAL A 17 -2.78 -15.83 0.44
C VAL A 17 -3.08 -14.35 0.62
N LEU A 18 -3.24 -13.62 -0.48
CA LEU A 18 -3.62 -12.22 -0.46
C LEU A 18 -5.06 -12.08 -0.95
N TYR A 19 -5.96 -11.70 -0.04
CA TYR A 19 -7.27 -11.20 -0.39
C TYR A 19 -7.14 -9.75 -0.86
N SER A 20 -7.47 -9.51 -2.12
CA SER A 20 -7.17 -8.27 -2.83
C SER A 20 -8.30 -7.88 -3.78
N TYR A 21 -8.38 -6.58 -4.06
CA TYR A 21 -9.14 -6.04 -5.18
C TYR A 21 -8.18 -5.32 -6.12
N TRP A 22 -8.27 -5.57 -7.43
CA TRP A 22 -7.30 -5.07 -8.42
C TRP A 22 -7.09 -3.56 -8.32
N GLN A 23 -8.17 -2.78 -8.20
CA GLN A 23 -8.13 -1.31 -8.18
C GLN A 23 -7.89 -0.70 -6.78
N SER A 24 -7.79 -1.52 -5.73
CA SER A 24 -7.55 -1.03 -4.37
C SER A 24 -6.09 -0.60 -4.20
N SER A 25 -5.86 0.69 -3.89
CA SER A 25 -4.52 1.21 -3.62
C SER A 25 -3.88 0.57 -2.38
N CYS A 26 -4.66 0.27 -1.33
CA CYS A 26 -4.17 -0.46 -0.17
C CYS A 26 -3.71 -1.88 -0.53
N SER A 27 -4.46 -2.57 -1.41
CA SER A 27 -4.06 -3.89 -1.90
C SER A 27 -2.82 -3.81 -2.78
N TRP A 28 -2.71 -2.78 -3.61
CA TRP A 28 -1.54 -2.54 -4.46
C TRP A 28 -0.26 -2.36 -3.64
N ARG A 29 -0.29 -1.67 -2.49
CA ARG A 29 0.87 -1.58 -1.59
C ARG A 29 1.40 -2.98 -1.20
N VAL A 30 0.50 -3.89 -0.85
CA VAL A 30 0.87 -5.26 -0.45
C VAL A 30 1.38 -6.07 -1.64
N ARG A 31 0.73 -5.98 -2.80
CA ARG A 31 1.22 -6.62 -4.03
C ARG A 31 2.62 -6.14 -4.41
N PHE A 32 2.85 -4.84 -4.31
CA PHE A 32 4.14 -4.25 -4.62
C PHE A 32 5.20 -4.72 -3.61
N ALA A 33 4.90 -4.73 -2.31
CA ALA A 33 5.79 -5.28 -1.29
C ALA A 33 6.12 -6.77 -1.52
N LEU A 34 5.13 -7.60 -1.81
CA LEU A 34 5.33 -9.02 -2.10
C LEU A 34 6.20 -9.22 -3.35
N SER A 35 5.96 -8.41 -4.39
CA SER A 35 6.75 -8.44 -5.63
C SER A 35 8.20 -8.02 -5.39
N LEU A 36 8.43 -6.93 -4.64
CA LEU A 36 9.78 -6.51 -4.23
C LEU A 36 10.50 -7.64 -3.51
N LYS A 37 9.84 -8.27 -2.52
CA LYS A 37 10.44 -9.33 -1.72
C LYS A 37 10.58 -10.66 -2.46
N GLY A 38 10.07 -10.77 -3.69
CA GLY A 38 10.11 -12.01 -4.48
C GLY A 38 9.27 -13.13 -3.88
N LEU A 39 8.23 -12.80 -3.11
CA LEU A 39 7.39 -13.78 -2.42
C LEU A 39 6.25 -14.23 -3.34
N CYS A 40 6.15 -15.55 -3.56
CA CYS A 40 5.00 -16.15 -4.23
C CYS A 40 3.80 -16.19 -3.28
N TYR A 41 2.61 -15.91 -3.81
CA TYR A 41 1.36 -15.94 -3.05
C TYR A 41 0.19 -16.34 -3.95
N GLU A 42 -0.87 -16.87 -3.33
CA GLU A 42 -2.17 -17.05 -3.96
C GLU A 42 -2.94 -15.73 -3.94
N TYR A 43 -3.37 -15.26 -5.10
CA TYR A 43 -4.26 -14.11 -5.22
C TYR A 43 -5.72 -14.56 -5.07
N LYS A 44 -6.42 -14.04 -4.06
CA LYS A 44 -7.87 -14.20 -3.92
C LYS A 44 -8.57 -12.87 -4.18
N ALA A 45 -9.29 -12.81 -5.30
CA ALA A 45 -10.10 -11.64 -5.65
C ALA A 45 -11.25 -11.47 -4.65
N VAL A 46 -11.53 -10.22 -4.30
CA VAL A 46 -12.71 -9.80 -3.54
C VAL A 46 -13.39 -8.68 -4.33
N ASP A 47 -14.54 -8.97 -4.90
CA ASP A 47 -15.28 -8.03 -5.75
C ASP A 47 -15.98 -6.96 -4.90
N LEU A 48 -15.36 -5.78 -4.82
CA LEU A 48 -15.88 -4.66 -4.05
C LEU A 48 -17.14 -4.02 -4.65
N VAL A 49 -17.39 -4.24 -5.95
CA VAL A 49 -18.60 -3.75 -6.64
C VAL A 49 -19.80 -4.60 -6.26
N LYS A 50 -19.61 -5.92 -6.16
CA LYS A 50 -20.64 -6.85 -5.68
C LYS A 50 -20.77 -6.88 -4.14
N GLY A 51 -19.84 -6.27 -3.42
CA GLY A 51 -19.88 -6.20 -1.97
C GLY A 51 -19.43 -7.48 -1.28
N GLU A 52 -18.58 -8.29 -1.90
CA GLU A 52 -18.10 -9.57 -1.35
C GLU A 52 -17.37 -9.42 0.00
N GLN A 53 -16.79 -8.25 0.26
CA GLN A 53 -16.18 -7.89 1.53
C GLN A 53 -17.17 -7.84 2.70
N PHE A 54 -18.47 -7.76 2.43
CA PHE A 54 -19.53 -7.77 3.45
C PHE A 54 -20.06 -9.17 3.76
N SER A 55 -19.48 -10.22 3.16
CA SER A 55 -19.85 -11.61 3.47
C SER A 55 -19.43 -12.00 4.89
N PRO A 56 -20.20 -12.85 5.59
CA PRO A 56 -19.81 -13.39 6.89
C PRO A 56 -18.47 -14.14 6.86
N GLU A 57 -18.10 -14.72 5.72
CA GLU A 57 -16.83 -15.39 5.51
C GLU A 57 -15.66 -14.40 5.49
N PHE A 58 -15.81 -13.25 4.83
CA PHE A 58 -14.79 -12.22 4.80
C PHE A 58 -14.68 -11.46 6.12
N GLU A 59 -15.81 -11.21 6.81
CA GLU A 59 -15.82 -10.55 8.12
C GLU A 59 -15.00 -11.31 9.17
N LYS A 60 -14.98 -12.65 9.10
CA LYS A 60 -14.11 -13.50 9.95
C LYS A 60 -12.61 -13.24 9.72
N LEU A 61 -12.22 -12.79 8.53
CA LEU A 61 -10.84 -12.45 8.19
C LEU A 61 -10.50 -11.02 8.59
N ASN A 62 -11.42 -10.08 8.35
CA ASN A 62 -11.27 -8.69 8.72
C ASN A 62 -12.62 -8.11 9.17
N PRO A 63 -12.82 -7.83 10.47
CA PRO A 63 -14.05 -7.25 11.00
C PRO A 63 -14.36 -5.85 10.45
N LEU A 64 -13.36 -5.11 9.95
CA LEU A 64 -13.59 -3.84 9.25
C LEU A 64 -14.07 -4.01 7.80
N GLN A 65 -14.12 -5.25 7.29
CA GLN A 65 -14.64 -5.58 5.97
C GLN A 65 -13.95 -4.80 4.84
N TYR A 66 -12.63 -4.60 4.96
CA TYR A 66 -11.79 -3.98 3.94
C TYR A 66 -10.73 -4.94 3.41
N VAL A 67 -10.36 -4.75 2.14
CA VAL A 67 -9.13 -5.31 1.56
C VAL A 67 -7.97 -4.32 1.73
N PRO A 68 -6.72 -4.78 1.83
CA PRO A 68 -6.27 -6.18 1.75
C PRO A 68 -6.34 -6.95 3.08
N VAL A 69 -6.32 -8.27 2.95
CA VAL A 69 -6.00 -9.21 4.06
C VAL A 69 -4.93 -10.18 3.58
N LEU A 70 -3.86 -10.33 4.34
CA LEU A 70 -2.82 -11.34 4.12
C LEU A 70 -3.04 -12.51 5.10
N VAL A 71 -3.04 -13.73 4.57
CA VAL A 71 -3.02 -14.96 5.35
C VAL A 71 -1.69 -15.65 5.14
N ASP A 72 -1.02 -16.00 6.23
CA ASP A 72 0.25 -16.72 6.26
C ASP A 72 0.13 -17.92 7.22
N GLY A 73 -0.24 -19.07 6.68
CA GLY A 73 -0.61 -20.24 7.49
C GLY A 73 -1.79 -19.93 8.41
N ASP A 74 -1.56 -19.98 9.72
CA ASP A 74 -2.57 -19.67 10.74
C ASP A 74 -2.65 -18.18 11.10
N VAL A 75 -1.75 -17.36 10.57
CA VAL A 75 -1.71 -15.92 10.87
C VAL A 75 -2.55 -15.17 9.84
N VAL A 76 -3.46 -14.32 10.32
CA VAL A 76 -4.27 -13.41 9.49
C VAL A 76 -3.94 -11.98 9.88
N VAL A 77 -3.52 -11.18 8.91
CA VAL A 77 -3.20 -9.76 9.11
C VAL A 77 -3.99 -8.94 8.10
N SER A 78 -4.85 -8.06 8.59
CA SER A 78 -5.50 -7.00 7.81
C SER A 78 -4.77 -5.67 8.01
N ASP A 79 -5.11 -4.66 7.20
CA ASP A 79 -4.46 -3.33 7.13
C ASP A 79 -3.09 -3.36 6.43
N SER A 80 -2.98 -2.58 5.34
CA SER A 80 -1.77 -2.57 4.51
C SER A 80 -0.50 -2.15 5.26
N TYR A 81 -0.60 -1.30 6.28
CA TYR A 81 0.55 -0.86 7.08
C TYR A 81 1.02 -1.98 8.01
N ALA A 82 0.08 -2.62 8.71
CA ALA A 82 0.39 -3.76 9.57
C ALA A 82 0.94 -4.95 8.77
N ILE A 83 0.37 -5.24 7.60
CA ILE A 83 0.84 -6.30 6.70
C ILE A 83 2.30 -6.07 6.28
N LEU A 84 2.68 -4.85 5.92
CA LEU A 84 4.05 -4.56 5.49
C LEU A 84 5.06 -4.67 6.63
N LEU A 85 4.70 -4.30 7.86
CA LEU A 85 5.53 -4.55 9.04
C LEU A 85 5.65 -6.05 9.35
N TYR A 86 4.56 -6.80 9.23
CA TYR A 86 4.59 -8.25 9.36
C TYR A 86 5.55 -8.89 8.35
N LEU A 87 5.50 -8.46 7.08
CA LEU A 87 6.39 -8.94 6.03
C LEU A 87 7.86 -8.54 6.27
N GLU A 88 8.11 -7.36 6.84
CA GLU A 88 9.46 -6.94 7.24
C GLU A 88 10.05 -7.91 8.28
N ASP A 89 9.30 -8.24 9.33
CA ASP A 89 9.78 -9.07 10.43
C ASP A 89 9.93 -10.55 10.04
N ASN A 90 9.02 -11.08 9.21
CA ASN A 90 8.96 -12.52 8.92
C ASN A 90 9.70 -12.92 7.63
N TYR A 91 9.97 -11.96 6.73
CA TYR A 91 10.66 -12.22 5.45
C TYR A 91 11.82 -11.24 5.23
N PRO A 92 12.88 -11.27 6.06
CA PRO A 92 13.89 -10.21 6.11
C PRO A 92 14.90 -10.21 4.94
N GLN A 93 14.79 -11.13 3.97
CA GLN A 93 15.76 -11.30 2.88
C GLN A 93 15.90 -10.06 2.00
N ARG A 94 14.81 -9.33 1.79
CA ARG A 94 14.79 -7.99 1.19
C ARG A 94 14.08 -7.04 2.12
N ALA A 95 14.84 -6.19 2.82
CA ALA A 95 14.30 -5.25 3.78
C ALA A 95 13.40 -4.21 3.09
N LEU A 96 12.28 -3.90 3.72
CA LEU A 96 11.40 -2.79 3.35
C LEU A 96 11.69 -1.53 4.18
N LEU A 97 12.59 -1.59 5.15
CA LEU A 97 13.00 -0.44 5.94
C LEU A 97 14.52 -0.33 5.99
N PRO A 98 15.07 0.90 5.98
CA PRO A 98 16.50 1.10 6.15
C PRO A 98 16.93 0.73 7.57
N ALA A 99 18.21 0.37 7.72
CA ALA A 99 18.81 0.06 9.01
C ALA A 99 19.06 1.32 9.86
N ASP A 100 19.29 2.47 9.21
CA ASP A 100 19.48 3.74 9.91
C ASP A 100 18.18 4.14 10.64
N PRO A 101 18.21 4.38 11.97
CA PRO A 101 17.01 4.69 12.74
C PRO A 101 16.27 5.94 12.27
N GLN A 102 16.98 6.97 11.80
CA GLN A 102 16.34 8.23 11.38
C GLN A 102 15.62 8.06 10.04
N GLN A 103 16.26 7.41 9.07
CA GLN A 103 15.63 7.07 7.80
C GLN A 103 14.48 6.07 8.00
N ARG A 104 14.62 5.13 8.95
CA ARG A 104 13.54 4.20 9.30
C ARG A 104 12.33 4.95 9.84
N ALA A 105 12.54 5.90 10.75
CA ALA A 105 11.47 6.74 11.27
C ALA A 105 10.78 7.55 10.17
N LEU A 106 11.54 8.14 9.25
CA LEU A 106 10.99 8.87 8.10
C LEU A 106 10.15 7.97 7.19
N ASN A 107 10.62 6.75 6.90
CA ASN A 107 9.87 5.79 6.09
C ASN A 107 8.52 5.42 6.70
N LEU A 108 8.52 5.12 8.01
CA LEU A 108 7.30 4.84 8.77
C LEU A 108 6.38 6.06 8.81
N GLN A 109 6.94 7.26 8.97
CA GLN A 109 6.18 8.51 8.97
C GLN A 109 5.46 8.75 7.63
N VAL A 110 6.17 8.61 6.50
CA VAL A 110 5.58 8.75 5.15
C VAL A 110 4.46 7.73 4.94
N ALA A 111 4.73 6.46 5.24
CA ALA A 111 3.74 5.40 5.12
C ALA A 111 2.52 5.65 6.02
N SER A 112 2.73 6.12 7.25
CA SER A 112 1.66 6.44 8.21
C SER A 112 0.80 7.63 7.73
N ILE A 113 1.41 8.71 7.22
CA ILE A 113 0.67 9.86 6.66
C ILE A 113 -0.27 9.37 5.55
N ILE A 114 0.24 8.55 4.63
CA ILE A 114 -0.54 8.01 3.52
C ILE A 114 -1.65 7.08 4.04
N SER A 115 -1.34 6.20 4.99
CA SER A 115 -2.27 5.18 5.49
C SER A 115 -3.38 5.75 6.38
N SER A 116 -3.07 6.73 7.23
CA SER A 116 -3.99 7.23 8.25
C SER A 116 -4.61 8.58 7.91
N SER A 117 -3.86 9.45 7.23
CA SER A 117 -4.20 10.87 7.05
C SER A 117 -4.54 11.23 5.60
N MET A 118 -4.41 10.28 4.67
CA MET A 118 -4.74 10.50 3.27
C MET A 118 -5.74 9.47 2.76
N GLN A 119 -5.34 8.18 2.68
CA GLN A 119 -6.15 7.13 2.07
C GLN A 119 -7.58 7.04 2.62
N PRO A 120 -7.81 7.14 3.94
CA PRO A 120 -9.15 7.10 4.49
C PRO A 120 -10.04 8.27 4.03
N LEU A 121 -9.46 9.43 3.72
CA LEU A 121 -10.20 10.64 3.35
C LEU A 121 -10.68 10.63 1.89
N HIS A 122 -10.19 9.69 1.08
CA HIS A 122 -10.64 9.47 -0.30
C HIS A 122 -11.02 8.01 -0.56
N MET A 123 -11.36 7.25 0.50
CA MET A 123 -11.87 5.89 0.37
C MET A 123 -13.27 5.90 -0.25
N LEU A 124 -13.62 4.82 -0.98
CA LEU A 124 -14.85 4.75 -1.76
C LEU A 124 -16.13 4.96 -0.93
N SER A 125 -16.22 4.36 0.26
CA SER A 125 -17.41 4.48 1.13
C SER A 125 -17.63 5.92 1.60
N LEU A 126 -16.58 6.62 2.02
CA LEU A 126 -16.65 8.02 2.41
C LEU A 126 -17.04 8.91 1.22
N LEU A 127 -16.40 8.72 0.08
CA LEU A 127 -16.70 9.52 -1.10
C LEU A 127 -18.13 9.30 -1.61
N LYS A 128 -18.64 8.06 -1.55
CA LYS A 128 -20.04 7.76 -1.86
C LYS A 128 -20.98 8.47 -0.88
N TYR A 129 -20.69 8.42 0.42
CA TYR A 129 -21.48 9.14 1.41
C TYR A 129 -21.53 10.66 1.14
N ILE A 130 -20.40 11.27 0.81
CA ILE A 130 -20.34 12.71 0.51
C ILE A 130 -21.15 13.02 -0.75
N GLU A 131 -21.02 12.20 -1.80
CA GLU A 131 -21.81 12.38 -3.04
C GLU A 131 -23.32 12.24 -2.78
N ASP A 132 -23.73 11.22 -2.04
CA ASP A 132 -25.14 10.97 -1.72
C ASP A 132 -25.77 12.10 -0.88
N LYS A 133 -24.97 12.82 -0.09
CA LYS A 133 -25.43 13.89 0.82
C LYS A 133 -25.25 15.31 0.27
N PHE A 134 -24.18 15.55 -0.47
CA PHE A 134 -23.73 16.89 -0.86
C PHE A 134 -23.45 17.04 -2.36
N GLY A 135 -23.49 15.94 -3.12
CA GLY A 135 -23.31 15.93 -4.57
C GLY A 135 -21.87 15.66 -5.03
N LEU A 136 -21.74 15.41 -6.34
CA LEU A 136 -20.48 15.01 -6.97
C LEU A 136 -19.38 16.07 -6.85
N GLU A 137 -19.73 17.36 -6.96
CA GLU A 137 -18.78 18.46 -6.86
C GLU A 137 -18.13 18.51 -5.46
N GLU A 138 -18.92 18.35 -4.40
CA GLU A 138 -18.39 18.34 -3.02
C GLU A 138 -17.51 17.11 -2.78
N ARG A 139 -17.90 15.94 -3.32
CA ARG A 139 -17.06 14.72 -3.29
C ARG A 139 -15.69 14.98 -3.93
N HIS A 140 -15.67 15.62 -5.09
CA HIS A 140 -14.42 15.92 -5.80
C HIS A 140 -13.58 16.95 -5.05
N PHE A 141 -14.18 18.05 -4.61
CA PHE A 141 -13.51 19.09 -3.83
C PHE A 141 -12.89 18.54 -2.54
N TRP A 142 -13.65 17.72 -1.80
CA TRP A 142 -13.18 17.06 -0.58
C TRP A 142 -11.97 16.17 -0.85
N ALA A 143 -12.06 15.30 -1.86
CA ALA A 143 -10.96 14.40 -2.21
C ALA A 143 -9.70 15.19 -2.59
N GLN A 144 -9.82 16.13 -3.53
CA GLN A 144 -8.70 16.95 -4.02
C GLN A 144 -8.03 17.72 -2.87
N SER A 145 -8.81 18.41 -2.04
CA SER A 145 -8.28 19.21 -0.94
C SER A 145 -7.47 18.38 0.07
N ASN A 146 -7.96 17.18 0.41
CA ASN A 146 -7.25 16.30 1.34
C ASN A 146 -6.02 15.63 0.71
N ILE A 147 -6.09 15.27 -0.58
CA ILE A 147 -4.95 14.73 -1.33
C ILE A 147 -3.84 15.79 -1.45
N GLU A 148 -4.18 17.01 -1.87
CA GLU A 148 -3.22 18.12 -2.01
C GLU A 148 -2.57 18.45 -0.66
N LYS A 149 -3.34 18.50 0.44
CA LYS A 149 -2.79 18.71 1.78
C LYS A 149 -1.76 17.63 2.15
N GLY A 150 -2.08 16.36 1.88
CA GLY A 150 -1.16 15.24 2.12
C GLY A 150 0.10 15.32 1.26
N PHE A 151 -0.04 15.59 -0.03
CA PHE A 151 1.09 15.76 -0.94
C PHE A 151 1.97 16.95 -0.58
N LEU A 152 1.42 18.08 -0.16
CA LEU A 152 2.21 19.21 0.35
C LEU A 152 3.05 18.83 1.58
N ALA A 153 2.52 18.00 2.47
CA ALA A 153 3.26 17.52 3.65
C ALA A 153 4.40 16.58 3.23
N LEU A 154 4.13 15.61 2.36
CA LEU A 154 5.11 14.64 1.88
C LEU A 154 6.21 15.31 1.04
N GLU A 155 5.85 16.26 0.18
CA GLU A 155 6.79 17.07 -0.59
C GLU A 155 7.78 17.80 0.34
N LYS A 156 7.29 18.42 1.42
CA LYS A 156 8.14 19.09 2.41
C LYS A 156 9.06 18.14 3.17
N LEU A 157 8.60 16.93 3.48
CA LEU A 157 9.40 15.93 4.19
C LEU A 157 10.51 15.34 3.31
N LEU A 158 10.29 15.27 2.00
CA LEU A 158 11.16 14.55 1.07
C LEU A 158 12.01 15.46 0.17
N LYS A 159 11.75 16.78 0.12
CA LYS A 159 12.42 17.72 -0.80
C LYS A 159 13.96 17.70 -0.75
N ASP A 160 14.53 17.41 0.41
CA ASP A 160 15.99 17.44 0.62
C ASP A 160 16.65 16.10 0.22
N PHE A 161 15.85 15.08 -0.11
CA PHE A 161 16.30 13.80 -0.66
C PHE A 161 16.30 13.88 -2.19
N VAL A 162 17.50 14.06 -2.76
CA VAL A 162 17.71 14.10 -4.22
C VAL A 162 18.07 12.74 -4.84
N SER A 163 18.01 11.68 -4.03
CA SER A 163 18.25 10.28 -4.43
C SER A 163 17.17 9.73 -5.36
N ARG A 164 17.44 8.58 -6.00
CA ARG A 164 16.50 7.95 -6.94
C ARG A 164 15.12 7.65 -6.32
N TYR A 165 15.10 7.11 -5.10
CA TYR A 165 13.89 6.79 -4.34
C TYR A 165 13.77 7.70 -3.10
N ALA A 166 12.66 7.57 -2.36
CA ALA A 166 12.23 8.54 -1.35
C ALA A 166 13.28 8.81 -0.29
N THR A 167 14.07 7.81 0.09
CA THR A 167 15.09 7.93 1.15
C THR A 167 16.46 7.38 0.76
N GLY A 168 16.70 7.09 -0.52
CA GLY A 168 18.00 6.60 -0.99
C GLY A 168 17.95 5.96 -2.38
N GLU A 169 18.89 5.05 -2.62
CA GLU A 169 19.01 4.28 -3.88
C GLU A 169 18.26 2.95 -3.86
N ASP A 170 17.70 2.57 -2.71
CA ASP A 170 16.84 1.39 -2.53
C ASP A 170 15.37 1.79 -2.32
N VAL A 171 14.47 0.87 -2.69
CA VAL A 171 13.01 1.03 -2.52
C VAL A 171 12.63 0.54 -1.12
N TYR A 172 12.10 1.43 -0.30
CA TYR A 172 11.64 1.14 1.06
C TYR A 172 10.14 1.43 1.24
N MET A 173 9.66 1.29 2.47
CA MET A 173 8.24 1.38 2.82
C MET A 173 7.63 2.73 2.42
N ALA A 174 8.38 3.84 2.47
CA ALA A 174 7.91 5.12 1.95
C ALA A 174 7.50 5.00 0.48
N ASP A 175 8.36 4.43 -0.36
CA ASP A 175 8.14 4.24 -1.79
C ASP A 175 6.96 3.31 -2.07
N VAL A 176 6.84 2.22 -1.29
CA VAL A 176 5.76 1.26 -1.43
C VAL A 176 4.38 1.88 -1.14
N PHE A 177 4.31 2.89 -0.28
CA PHE A 177 3.10 3.65 -0.03
C PHE A 177 2.89 4.79 -1.05
N LEU A 178 3.97 5.50 -1.40
CA LEU A 178 3.94 6.63 -2.33
C LEU A 178 3.52 6.21 -3.74
N ALA A 179 4.10 5.15 -4.29
CA ALA A 179 3.91 4.79 -5.69
C ALA A 179 2.44 4.48 -6.03
N PRO A 180 1.74 3.60 -5.29
CA PRO A 180 0.31 3.38 -5.50
C PRO A 180 -0.54 4.60 -5.16
N GLN A 181 -0.14 5.39 -4.15
CA GLN A 181 -0.90 6.58 -3.75
C GLN A 181 -0.90 7.61 -4.88
N ILE A 182 0.26 7.93 -5.46
CA ILE A 182 0.39 8.88 -6.57
C ILE A 182 -0.36 8.34 -7.79
N ALA A 183 -0.07 7.11 -8.20
CA ALA A 183 -0.70 6.49 -9.37
C ALA A 183 -2.24 6.50 -9.30
N SER A 184 -2.80 6.11 -8.15
CA SER A 184 -4.25 5.95 -8.02
C SER A 184 -5.03 7.27 -7.97
N VAL A 185 -4.46 8.33 -7.40
CA VAL A 185 -5.19 9.59 -7.22
C VAL A 185 -4.97 10.60 -8.32
N THR A 186 -3.82 10.61 -8.99
CA THR A 186 -3.51 11.61 -10.02
C THR A 186 -4.54 11.58 -11.15
N THR A 187 -4.76 10.42 -11.76
CA THR A 187 -5.75 10.28 -12.84
C THR A 187 -7.19 10.33 -12.31
N ARG A 188 -7.45 9.73 -11.14
CA ARG A 188 -8.81 9.61 -10.59
C ARG A 188 -9.41 10.95 -10.18
N PHE A 189 -8.60 11.86 -9.64
CA PHE A 189 -9.05 13.15 -9.11
C PHE A 189 -8.42 14.35 -9.84
N ASN A 190 -7.77 14.11 -10.99
CA ASN A 190 -7.14 15.14 -11.81
C ASN A 190 -6.19 16.05 -11.00
N ILE A 191 -5.33 15.45 -10.18
CA ILE A 191 -4.41 16.19 -9.31
C ILE A 191 -3.28 16.78 -10.16
N ASP A 192 -3.07 18.09 -10.04
CA ASP A 192 -1.96 18.79 -10.69
C ASP A 192 -0.63 18.47 -10.00
N MET A 193 0.11 17.52 -10.57
CA MET A 193 1.40 17.07 -10.05
C MET A 193 2.52 18.09 -10.25
N SER A 194 2.34 19.15 -11.05
CA SER A 194 3.36 20.20 -11.21
C SER A 194 3.63 20.96 -9.89
N LYS A 195 2.67 20.94 -8.96
CA LYS A 195 2.80 21.47 -7.59
C LYS A 195 3.74 20.64 -6.69
N PHE A 196 4.07 19.41 -7.09
CA PHE A 196 4.81 18.43 -6.28
C PHE A 196 6.02 17.87 -7.07
N PRO A 197 7.07 18.66 -7.31
CA PRO A 197 8.19 18.24 -8.14
C PRO A 197 8.97 17.04 -7.57
N THR A 198 9.13 16.94 -6.25
CA THR A 198 9.78 15.79 -5.61
C THR A 198 8.95 14.53 -5.80
N LEU A 199 7.65 14.58 -5.50
CA LEU A 199 6.76 13.43 -5.69
C LEU A 199 6.67 13.01 -7.15
N SER A 200 6.66 13.96 -8.08
CA SER A 200 6.68 13.69 -9.52
C SER A 200 7.95 12.96 -9.95
N ARG A 201 9.13 13.43 -9.53
CA ARG A 201 10.42 12.79 -9.79
C ARG A 201 10.47 11.36 -9.25
N LEU A 202 9.99 11.15 -8.02
CA LEU A 202 9.91 9.84 -7.41
C LEU A 202 8.98 8.91 -8.21
N TYR A 203 7.81 9.41 -8.63
CA TYR A 203 6.88 8.63 -9.43
C TYR A 203 7.44 8.20 -10.78
N GLU A 204 8.19 9.07 -11.47
CA GLU A 204 8.91 8.69 -12.68
C GLU A 204 9.88 7.53 -12.44
N SER A 205 10.57 7.54 -11.29
CA SER A 205 11.48 6.46 -10.90
C SER A 205 10.75 5.15 -10.59
N TYR A 206 9.56 5.22 -9.99
CA TYR A 206 8.75 4.03 -9.69
C TYR A 206 8.20 3.34 -10.95
N LYS A 207 7.81 4.12 -11.97
CA LYS A 207 7.30 3.55 -13.24
C LYS A 207 8.31 2.67 -13.97
N ALA A 208 9.61 2.84 -13.67
CA ALA A 208 10.67 2.01 -14.25
C ALA A 208 10.87 0.67 -13.51
N LEU A 209 10.25 0.47 -12.33
CA LEU A 209 10.42 -0.75 -11.52
C LEU A 209 9.57 -1.92 -12.08
N PRO A 210 10.19 -3.06 -12.44
CA PRO A 210 9.44 -4.25 -12.85
C PRO A 210 8.45 -4.72 -11.79
N GLU A 211 8.81 -4.64 -10.50
CA GLU A 211 7.95 -5.06 -9.38
C GLU A 211 6.73 -4.13 -9.20
N PHE A 212 6.88 -2.84 -9.49
CA PHE A 212 5.77 -1.90 -9.48
C PHE A 212 4.82 -2.15 -10.66
N LEU A 213 5.38 -2.38 -11.85
CA LEU A 213 4.59 -2.71 -13.04
C LEU A 213 3.85 -4.05 -12.88
N ALA A 214 4.50 -5.09 -12.34
CA ALA A 214 3.89 -6.40 -12.10
C ALA A 214 2.74 -6.35 -11.07
N SER A 215 2.82 -5.43 -10.10
CA SER A 215 1.78 -5.25 -9.08
C SER A 215 0.64 -4.30 -9.49
N SER A 216 0.75 -3.65 -10.67
CA SER A 216 -0.22 -2.67 -11.17
C SER A 216 -1.64 -3.23 -11.32
N PRO A 217 -2.69 -2.40 -11.10
CA PRO A 217 -4.08 -2.83 -11.19
C PRO A 217 -4.40 -3.59 -12.49
N GLU A 218 -3.98 -3.07 -13.64
CA GLU A 218 -4.29 -3.64 -14.97
C GLU A 218 -3.68 -5.03 -15.25
N ARG A 219 -2.79 -5.51 -14.36
CA ARG A 219 -2.14 -6.82 -14.49
C ARG A 219 -2.65 -7.85 -13.48
N GLN A 220 -3.71 -7.54 -12.74
CA GLN A 220 -4.25 -8.45 -11.74
C GLN A 220 -5.31 -9.40 -12.33
N PRO A 221 -5.48 -10.61 -11.78
CA PRO A 221 -6.40 -11.60 -12.33
C PRO A 221 -7.87 -11.16 -12.42
N ASP A 222 -8.28 -10.21 -11.58
CA ASP A 222 -9.62 -9.61 -11.51
C ASP A 222 -9.72 -8.24 -12.20
N ALA A 223 -8.70 -7.83 -12.97
CA ALA A 223 -8.77 -6.61 -13.78
C ALA A 223 -9.82 -6.76 -14.89
N VAL A 224 -10.60 -5.70 -15.10
CA VAL A 224 -11.62 -5.66 -16.16
C VAL A 224 -10.97 -5.04 -17.40
N HIS A 225 -10.89 -5.82 -18.49
CA HIS A 225 -10.41 -5.38 -19.80
C HIS A 225 -11.57 -4.98 -20.73
#